data_AF-A0ABD5R2Z3-F1
#
_entry.id   AF-A0ABD5R2Z3-F1
#
_cell.length_a   1.000
_cell.length_b   1.000
_cell.length_c   1.000
_cell.angle_alpha   90.00
_cell.angle_beta   90.00
_cell.angle_gamma   90.00
#
_symmetry.space_group_name_H-M   'P 1'
#
loop_
_entity.id
_entity.type
_entity.pdbx_description
1 polymer ?
#
loop_
_entity_poly.entity_id
_entity_poly.type
_entity_poly.pdbx_seq_one_letter_code
_entity_poly.pdbx_strand_id
1 'polypeptide(L)' 'MHTHEYERIRGVLADAEEPLTAREILALLEETDGIDSPHRVATVLGRWAKRGEVDVIAGRPYRYELNA' A
#
# COMPACT_ATOMS: atom_id res chain seq x y z
N MET A 1 -12.91 -2.80 -10.01
CA MET A 1 -12.31 -3.75 -9.05
C MET A 1 -10.85 -3.36 -8.91
N HIS A 2 -10.38 -2.96 -7.72
CA HIS A 2 -8.99 -2.48 -7.49
C HIS A 2 -7.99 -3.63 -7.26
N THR A 3 -8.30 -4.83 -7.76
CA THR A 3 -7.53 -6.05 -7.48
C THR A 3 -6.11 -5.93 -8.01
N HIS A 4 -5.95 -5.44 -9.25
CA HIS A 4 -4.65 -5.27 -9.88
C HIS A 4 -3.78 -4.19 -9.21
N GLU A 5 -4.38 -3.06 -8.79
CA GLU A 5 -3.67 -2.02 -8.03
C GLU A 5 -3.17 -2.57 -6.70
N TYR A 6 -3.98 -3.39 -6.03
CA TYR A 6 -3.59 -4.03 -4.78
C TYR A 6 -2.51 -5.07 -4.95
N GLU A 7 -2.59 -5.94 -5.97
CA GLU A 7 -1.57 -6.98 -6.21
C GLU A 7 -0.17 -6.36 -6.37
N ARG A 8 -0.07 -5.21 -7.04
CA ARG A 8 1.20 -4.49 -7.16
C ARG A 8 1.67 -3.86 -5.86
N ILE A 9 0.77 -3.13 -5.17
CA ILE A 9 1.09 -2.57 -3.85
C ILE A 9 1.51 -3.68 -2.88
N ARG A 10 0.84 -4.83 -2.92
CA ARG A 10 1.14 -6.01 -2.12
C ARG A 10 2.53 -6.55 -2.44
N GLY A 11 2.95 -6.56 -3.71
CA GLY A 11 4.32 -6.91 -4.09
C GLY A 11 5.35 -6.02 -3.38
N VAL A 12 5.17 -4.69 -3.48
CA VAL A 12 6.04 -3.72 -2.80
C VAL A 12 6.07 -3.95 -1.28
N LEU A 13 4.91 -4.19 -0.65
CA LEU A 13 4.84 -4.46 0.78
C LEU A 13 5.43 -5.82 1.18
N ALA A 14 5.38 -6.82 0.30
CA ALA A 14 5.95 -8.14 0.54
C ALA A 14 7.48 -8.11 0.49
N ASP A 15 8.05 -7.25 -0.36
CA ASP A 15 9.49 -7.05 -0.48
C ASP A 15 10.05 -6.07 0.58
N ALA A 16 9.18 -5.36 1.30
CA ALA A 16 9.58 -4.40 2.32
C ALA A 16 9.88 -5.08 3.65
N GLU A 17 11.06 -4.82 4.21
CA GLU A 17 11.45 -5.29 5.56
C GLU A 17 10.84 -4.46 6.69
N GLU A 18 10.38 -3.24 6.40
CA GLU A 18 9.76 -2.32 7.36
C GLU A 18 8.44 -1.74 6.82
N PRO A 19 7.51 -1.32 7.70
CA PRO A 19 6.26 -0.70 7.29
C PRO A 19 6.47 0.59 6.50
N LEU A 20 5.85 0.66 5.32
CA LEU A 20 6.03 1.76 4.39
C LEU A 20 4.88 2.77 4.46
N THR A 21 5.19 4.04 4.21
CA THR A 21 4.17 5.07 4.02
C THR A 21 3.60 5.01 2.59
N ALA A 22 2.41 5.56 2.40
CA ALA A 22 1.79 5.62 1.07
C ALA A 22 2.66 6.35 0.02
N ARG A 23 3.52 7.28 0.46
CA ARG A 23 4.44 8.01 -0.44
C ARG A 23 5.63 7.15 -0.84
N GLU A 24 6.19 6.39 0.10
CA GLU A 24 7.29 5.47 -0.18
C GLU A 24 6.83 4.35 -1.10
N ILE A 25 5.65 3.78 -0.85
CA ILE A 25 5.04 2.78 -1.72
C ILE A 25 4.87 3.33 -3.14
N LEU A 26 4.35 4.56 -3.30
CA LEU A 26 4.22 5.17 -4.62
C LEU A 26 5.57 5.33 -5.32
N ALA A 27 6.61 5.73 -4.59
CA ALA A 27 7.94 5.92 -5.17
C ALA A 27 8.61 4.60 -5.60
N LEU A 28 8.21 3.48 -4.98
CA LEU A 28 8.68 2.13 -5.31
C LEU A 28 7.85 1.47 -6.42
N LEU A 29 6.65 1.96 -6.70
CA LEU A 29 5.85 1.53 -7.84
C LEU A 29 6.44 2.13 -9.13
N GLU A 30 6.50 1.32 -10.19
CA GLU A 30 6.91 1.80 -11.51
C GLU A 30 5.81 2.69 -12.13
N GLU A 31 6.21 3.74 -12.87
CA GLU A 31 5.36 4.85 -13.34
C GLU A 31 4.13 4.41 -14.18
N THR A 32 4.12 3.18 -14.71
CA THR A 32 3.13 2.68 -15.68
C THR A 32 1.86 2.09 -15.05
N ASP A 33 1.74 2.13 -13.73
CA ASP A 33 0.84 1.23 -13.01
C ASP A 33 -0.54 1.77 -12.65
N GLY A 34 -0.89 2.97 -13.11
CA GLY A 34 -2.20 3.60 -12.88
C GLY A 34 -2.43 4.06 -11.44
N ILE A 35 -1.39 3.97 -10.60
CA ILE A 35 -1.33 4.57 -9.27
C ILE A 35 -0.43 5.79 -9.40
N ASP A 36 -1.04 6.97 -9.39
CA ASP A 36 -0.38 8.25 -9.64
C ASP A 36 -0.16 9.10 -8.38
N SER A 37 -0.66 8.64 -7.23
CA SER A 37 -0.74 9.45 -6.03
C SER A 37 -0.70 8.64 -4.73
N PRO A 38 -0.09 9.17 -3.65
CA PRO A 38 -0.06 8.49 -2.35
C PRO A 38 -1.47 8.33 -1.77
N HIS A 39 -2.38 9.25 -2.09
CA HIS A 39 -3.78 9.14 -1.67
C HIS A 39 -4.48 7.94 -2.32
N ARG A 40 -4.15 7.62 -3.58
CA ARG A 40 -4.67 6.43 -4.25
C ARG A 40 -4.17 5.15 -3.57
N VAL A 41 -2.88 5.08 -3.24
CA VAL A 41 -2.30 3.98 -2.44
C VAL A 41 -3.05 3.80 -1.12
N ALA A 42 -3.21 4.89 -0.36
CA ALA A 42 -3.92 4.85 0.92
C ALA A 42 -5.39 4.39 0.79
N THR A 43 -6.07 4.76 -0.30
CA THR A 43 -7.45 4.35 -0.58
C THR A 43 -7.56 2.86 -0.87
N VAL A 44 -6.63 2.31 -1.66
CA VAL A 44 -6.58 0.88 -1.95
C VAL A 44 -6.27 0.12 -0.66
N LEU A 45 -5.21 0.49 0.06
CA LEU A 45 -4.82 -0.17 1.31
C LEU A 45 -5.90 -0.09 2.39
N GLY A 46 -6.57 1.04 2.53
CA GLY A 46 -7.68 1.19 3.49
C GLY A 46 -8.87 0.25 3.21
N ARG A 47 -9.07 -0.17 1.96
CA ARG A 47 -10.09 -1.18 1.61
C ARG A 47 -9.67 -2.58 2.02
N TRP A 48 -8.39 -2.92 1.85
CA TRP A 48 -7.84 -4.24 2.18
C TRP A 48 -7.56 -4.40 3.67
N ALA A 49 -7.25 -3.31 4.38
CA ALA A 49 -7.18 -3.29 5.83
C ALA A 49 -8.52 -3.64 6.49
N LYS A 50 -9.64 -3.18 5.93
CA LYS A 50 -10.98 -3.59 6.39
C LYS A 50 -11.26 -5.09 6.22
N ARG A 51 -10.47 -5.78 5.38
CA ARG A 51 -10.55 -7.23 5.17
C ARG A 51 -9.56 -8.02 6.03
N GLY A 52 -8.68 -7.33 6.77
CA GLY A 52 -7.63 -7.95 7.58
C GLY A 52 -6.39 -8.37 6.77
N GLU A 53 -6.23 -7.88 5.54
CA GLU A 53 -5.13 -8.27 4.65
C GLU A 53 -3.93 -7.32 4.73
N VAL A 54 -4.11 -6.18 5.40
CA VAL A 54 -3.13 -5.10 5.55
C VAL A 54 -3.33 -4.49 6.93
N ASP A 55 -2.24 -4.28 7.66
CA ASP A 55 -2.27 -3.52 8.91
C ASP A 55 -1.97 -2.04 8.65
N VAL A 56 -2.75 -1.18 9.30
CA VAL A 56 -2.57 0.28 9.25
C VAL A 56 -2.00 0.74 10.57
N ILE A 57 -0.72 1.05 10.57
CA ILE A 57 -0.02 1.56 11.74
C ILE A 57 -0.29 3.06 11.85
N ALA A 58 -1.04 3.42 12.89
CA ALA A 58 -1.33 4.82 13.19
C ALA A 58 -0.05 5.56 13.57
N GLY A 59 0.37 6.49 12.70
CA GLY A 59 1.55 7.33 12.87
C GLY A 59 1.41 8.64 12.12
N ARG A 60 2.42 9.51 12.21
CA ARG A 60 2.55 10.71 11.38
C ARG A 60 3.86 10.62 10.59
N PRO A 61 3.86 10.05 9.36
CA PRO A 61 2.71 9.61 8.54
C PRO A 61 2.18 8.21 8.92
N TYR A 62 1.00 7.84 8.39
CA TYR A 62 0.50 6.46 8.43
C TYR A 62 1.44 5.52 7.68
N ARG A 63 1.62 4.31 8.24
CA ARG A 63 2.42 3.24 7.63
C ARG A 63 1.57 1.99 7.43
N TYR A 64 2.00 1.16 6.50
CA TYR A 64 1.28 -0.02 6.05
C TYR A 64 2.24 -1.21 5.96
N GLU A 65 1.74 -2.37 6.37
CA GLU A 65 2.42 -3.67 6.24
C GLU A 65 1.40 -4.76 5.89
N LEU A 66 1.88 -5.89 5.36
CA LEU A 66 1.00 -7.04 5.13
C LEU A 66 0.70 -7.73 6.45
N ASN A 67 -0.58 -8.06 6.66
CA ASN A 67 -0.98 -8.91 7.77
C ASN A 67 -0.58 -10.36 7.43
N ALA A 68 0.08 -11.05 8.36
CA ALA A 68 0.63 -12.40 8.17
C ALA A 68 -0.29 -13.50 8.71
#